data_AF-A0A2E8SR32-F1
#
_entry.id   AF-A0A2E8SR32-F1
#
_cell.length_a   1.000
_cell.length_b   1.000
_cell.length_c   1.000
_cell.angle_alpha   90.00
_cell.angle_beta   90.00
_cell.angle_gamma   90.00
#
_symmetry.space_group_name_H-M   'P 1'
#
loop_
_entity.id
_entity.type
_entity.pdbx_description
1 polymer ?
#
loop_
_entity_poly.entity_id
_entity_poly.type
_entity_poly.pdbx_seq_one_letter_code
_entity_poly.pdbx_strand_id
1 'polypeptide(L)' 'MRFLLLSLALMALSVNAAERPPNIVLLLADDLGYGELGCQGNPEIPTPHIDSIAKNGVRFTQGYVTAAYCSAS' A
#
# COMPACT_ATOMS: atom_id res chain seq x y z
N MET A 1 -35.92 24.59 20.17
CA MET A 1 -36.47 23.22 19.93
C MET A 1 -36.36 22.79 18.47
N ARG A 2 -36.78 23.59 17.48
CA ARG A 2 -36.73 23.20 16.05
C ARG A 2 -35.32 22.95 15.49
N PHE A 3 -34.32 23.75 15.90
CA PHE A 3 -32.91 23.52 15.56
C PHE A 3 -32.28 22.29 16.23
N LEU A 4 -32.78 21.92 17.42
CA LEU A 4 -32.30 20.74 18.15
C LEU A 4 -32.82 19.44 17.50
N LEU A 5 -34.06 19.47 17.01
CA LEU A 5 -34.64 18.36 16.24
C LEU A 5 -33.96 18.20 14.87
N LEU A 6 -33.56 19.31 14.22
CA LEU A 6 -32.87 19.28 12.93
C LEU A 6 -31.44 18.71 13.04
N SER A 7 -30.71 19.08 14.09
CA SER A 7 -29.36 18.56 14.36
C SER A 7 -29.36 17.08 14.73
N LEU A 8 -30.36 16.64 15.52
CA LEU A 8 -30.54 15.22 15.84
C LEU A 8 -30.88 14.39 14.60
N ALA A 9 -31.67 14.95 13.67
CA ALA A 9 -31.99 14.31 12.40
C ALA A 9 -30.77 14.20 11.45
N LEU A 10 -29.88 15.20 11.43
CA LEU A 10 -28.64 15.15 10.63
C LEU A 10 -27.66 14.09 11.14
N MET A 11 -27.58 13.89 12.46
CA MET A 11 -26.69 12.89 13.06
C MET A 11 -27.19 11.45 12.81
N ALA A 12 -28.51 11.27 12.67
CA ALA A 12 -29.13 9.98 12.31
C ALA A 12 -28.94 9.62 10.82
N LEU A 13 -28.57 10.58 9.96
CA LEU A 13 -28.28 10.37 8.54
C LEU A 13 -26.80 10.08 8.25
N SER A 14 -25.96 9.92 9.28
CA SER A 14 -24.63 9.34 9.12
C SER A 14 -24.75 7.86 8.76
N VAL A 15 -25.12 7.59 7.51
CA VAL A 15 -24.96 6.30 6.86
C VAL A 15 -23.50 5.94 6.99
N ASN A 16 -23.26 4.88 7.77
CA ASN A 16 -22.00 4.19 7.74
C ASN A 16 -21.92 3.54 6.36
N ALA A 17 -21.18 4.16 5.43
CA ALA A 17 -20.87 3.53 4.16
C ALA A 17 -20.19 2.21 4.51
N ALA A 18 -20.87 1.08 4.26
CA ALA A 18 -20.34 -0.22 4.61
C ALA A 18 -18.90 -0.31 4.10
N GLU A 19 -17.94 -0.36 5.04
CA GLU A 19 -16.53 -0.44 4.72
C GLU A 19 -16.32 -1.76 4.00
N ARG A 20 -16.32 -1.71 2.66
CA ARG A 20 -15.96 -2.86 1.86
C ARG A 20 -14.52 -3.20 2.24
N PRO A 21 -14.19 -4.50 2.39
CA PRO A 21 -12.80 -4.87 2.61
C PRO A 21 -11.93 -4.28 1.50
N PRO A 22 -10.70 -3.86 1.80
CA PRO A 22 -9.81 -3.31 0.78
C PRO A 22 -9.53 -4.38 -0.28
N ASN A 23 -9.35 -3.93 -1.53
CA ASN A 23 -8.81 -4.81 -2.55
C ASN A 23 -7.32 -5.02 -2.29
N ILE A 24 -6.86 -6.27 -2.40
CA ILE A 24 -5.44 -6.62 -2.26
C ILE A 24 -4.89 -6.91 -3.65
N VAL A 25 -3.84 -6.19 -4.03
CA VAL A 25 -3.08 -6.43 -5.27
C VAL A 25 -1.68 -6.88 -4.88
N LEU A 26 -1.32 -8.11 -5.24
CA LEU A 26 0.03 -8.65 -5.04
C LEU A 26 0.82 -8.50 -6.33
N LEU A 27 1.88 -7.69 -6.29
CA LEU A 27 2.86 -7.57 -7.37
C LEU A 27 4.09 -8.39 -6.99
N LEU A 28 4.52 -9.28 -7.88
CA LEU A 28 5.71 -10.11 -7.72
C LEU A 28 6.60 -9.91 -8.95
N ALA A 29 7.87 -9.63 -8.71
CA ALA A 29 8.90 -9.58 -9.74
C ALA A 29 9.85 -10.77 -9.56
N ASP A 30 10.10 -11.51 -10.65
CA ASP A 30 11.07 -12.61 -10.66
C ASP A 30 12.48 -12.06 -10.81
N ASP A 31 13.45 -12.68 -10.13
CA ASP A 31 14.88 -12.31 -10.15
C ASP A 31 15.23 -10.84 -9.86
N LEU A 32 14.37 -10.11 -9.12
CA LEU A 32 14.65 -8.72 -8.73
C LEU A 32 15.70 -8.64 -7.60
N GLY A 33 16.87 -8.10 -7.90
CA GLY A 33 17.96 -7.89 -6.95
C GLY A 33 17.69 -6.77 -5.95
N TYR A 34 18.22 -6.90 -4.73
CA TYR A 34 18.01 -5.92 -3.64
C TYR A 34 18.43 -4.48 -4.01
N GLY A 35 19.51 -4.33 -4.78
CA GLY A 35 20.09 -3.04 -5.14
C GLY A 35 19.56 -2.45 -6.45
N GLU A 36 18.57 -3.06 -7.09
CA GLU A 36 18.18 -2.68 -8.46
C GLU A 36 17.20 -1.51 -8.53
N LEU A 37 16.51 -1.20 -7.43
CA LEU A 37 15.49 -0.14 -7.38
C LEU A 37 16.08 1.23 -6.99
N GLY A 38 15.51 2.31 -7.53
CA GLY A 38 15.86 3.69 -7.18
C GLY A 38 15.65 3.97 -5.69
N CYS A 39 14.57 3.47 -5.10
CA CYS A 39 14.35 3.56 -3.65
C CYS A 39 15.48 2.89 -2.83
N GLN A 40 16.18 1.90 -3.39
CA GLN A 40 17.33 1.21 -2.78
C GLN A 40 18.67 1.93 -3.03
N GLY A 41 18.63 3.08 -3.70
CA GLY A 41 19.79 3.91 -3.99
C GLY A 41 20.45 3.65 -5.34
N ASN A 42 19.82 2.88 -6.23
CA ASN A 42 20.33 2.68 -7.59
C ASN A 42 20.27 4.01 -8.38
N PRO A 43 21.42 4.55 -8.85
CA PRO A 43 21.44 5.78 -9.63
C PRO A 43 21.26 5.55 -11.15
N GLU A 44 21.31 4.31 -11.63
CA GLU A 44 21.37 3.97 -13.06
C GLU A 44 20.01 3.57 -13.63
N ILE A 45 19.20 2.83 -12.86
CA ILE A 45 17.91 2.27 -13.32
C ILE A 45 16.75 3.10 -12.75
N PRO A 46 16.05 3.90 -13.58
CA PRO A 46 14.92 4.70 -13.09
C PRO A 46 13.69 3.81 -12.83
N THR A 47 13.21 3.79 -11.58
CA THR A 47 12.02 3.04 -11.16
C THR A 47 10.92 3.93 -10.54
N PRO A 48 10.52 5.04 -11.18
CA PRO A 48 9.74 6.10 -10.53
C PRO A 48 8.38 5.63 -9.99
N HIS A 49 7.75 4.64 -10.65
CA HIS A 49 6.47 4.08 -10.19
C HIS A 49 6.63 3.21 -8.95
N ILE A 50 7.66 2.36 -8.89
CA ILE A 50 7.95 1.54 -7.69
C ILE A 50 8.41 2.44 -6.54
N ASP A 51 9.23 3.46 -6.84
CA ASP A 51 9.69 4.44 -5.85
C ASP A 51 8.51 5.22 -5.25
N SER A 52 7.48 5.51 -6.06
CA SER A 52 6.25 6.15 -5.57
C SER A 52 5.49 5.27 -4.58
N ILE A 53 5.48 3.95 -4.78
CA ILE A 53 4.85 3.00 -3.86
C ILE A 53 5.65 2.96 -2.56
N ALA A 54 6.97 2.86 -2.64
CA ALA A 54 7.85 2.86 -1.48
C ALA A 54 7.74 4.16 -0.65
N LYS A 55 7.62 5.33 -1.32
CA LYS A 55 7.46 6.64 -0.67
C LYS A 55 6.12 6.80 0.06
N ASN A 56 5.04 6.23 -0.50
CA ASN A 56 3.69 6.38 0.03
C ASN A 56 3.25 5.19 0.90
N GLY A 57 4.16 4.26 1.19
CA GLY A 57 3.88 3.03 1.91
C GLY A 57 4.91 2.71 2.98
N VAL A 58 4.98 1.44 3.33
CA VAL A 58 5.97 0.89 4.26
C VAL A 58 6.96 0.06 3.46
N ARG A 59 8.26 0.26 3.71
CA ARG A 59 9.33 -0.48 3.05
C ARG A 59 10.07 -1.36 4.04
N PHE A 60 10.16 -2.64 3.71
CA PHE A 60 11.00 -3.60 4.41
C PHE A 60 12.39 -3.62 3.80
N THR A 61 13.35 -2.91 4.38
CA THR A 61 14.74 -2.87 3.89
C THR A 61 15.55 -4.09 4.31
N GLN A 62 14.99 -4.96 5.15
CA GLN A 62 15.58 -6.23 5.60
C GLN A 62 14.57 -7.38 5.39
N GLY A 63 13.98 -7.44 4.20
CA GLY A 63 13.11 -8.55 3.78
C GLY A 63 13.93 -9.64 3.10
N TYR A 64 13.96 -10.84 3.69
CA TYR A 64 14.70 -11.99 3.18
C TYR A 64 13.74 -13.06 2.64
N VAL A 65 14.16 -13.73 1.56
CA VAL A 65 13.52 -14.97 1.08
C VAL A 65 14.08 -16.16 1.85
N THR A 66 13.29 -17.24 1.97
CA THR A 66 13.73 -18.43 2.71
C THR A 66 14.75 -19.24 1.92
N ALA A 67 14.65 -19.19 0.59
CA ALA A 67 15.60 -19.78 -0.34
C ALA A 67 15.74 -18.91 -1.60
N ALA A 68 16.95 -18.88 -2.17
CA ALA A 68 17.28 -18.10 -3.37
C ALA A 68 17.04 -18.92 -4.65
N TYR A 69 15.85 -19.53 -4.77
CA TYR A 69 15.43 -20.31 -5.93
C TYR A 69 13.98 -19.99 -6.28
N CYS A 70 13.62 -19.95 -7.57
CA CYS A 70 12.28 -19.53 -8.01
C CYS A 70 11.15 -20.51 -7.67
N SER A 71 11.44 -21.76 -7.29
CA SER A 71 10.42 -22.77 -6.98
C SER A 71 10.03 -22.80 -5.50
N ALA A 72 11.02 -22.86 -4.61
CA ALA A 72 10.86 -22.72 -3.18
C ALA A 72 11.55 -21.42 -2.76
N SER A 73 10.81 -20.31 -2.72
CA SER A 73 11.27 -19.02 -2.18
C SER A 73 10.53 -18.65 -0.89
#